data_AF-A0A2Z5J6E4-F1
#
_entry.id   AF-A0A2Z5J6E4-F1
#
_cell.length_a   1.000
_cell.length_b   1.000
_cell.length_c   1.000
_cell.angle_alpha   90.00
_cell.angle_beta   90.00
_cell.angle_gamma   90.00
#
_symmetry.space_group_name_H-M   'P 1'
#
loop_
_entity.id
_entity.type
_entity.pdbx_description
1 polymer ?
#
loop_
_entity_poly.entity_id
_entity_poly.type
_entity_poly.pdbx_seq_one_letter_code
_entity_poly.pdbx_strand_id
1 'polypeptide(L)'
;MAIATARLAGPNPIPTTSTVLTLGSSTAVTYGAPLRPRSPSDAHIGQSVINSCPVRPGSAGGSYPQRRRFVKAHLRIIRTGERRGDQPAGGRTDVIVRTAARPRRPAVGVVRPGGLGQRRPHGLTSGLSVAKAEQTSLESDSFTPNTITAQGGCLVQWGDVYVRSCAMALGERELVEAAVAAGRYDPSIRDAHGYESISVAGSRYAADMAVDAARVAIARSAVDPADIGVFIHAYVDEQGPEGVAEPASYIQGMAHDGRARALGVRQGCNGAIASLEVGAMYVSAGSVAVLTSADKYVGEGDRYRDDQGCVPADGATAMVLGREDGVARLLATEIIGDGRFSGLTALDPGQFEDRQEFRKAQRKRVVSMMRTMTEAKHDCVRAALADAEVGAGDIRHWLLPYNGRFMVDRDFCAEFEIDDERTTWDLGRTVGHLSGGDPVVGLTHLLETGAAAVGDRVVMLGDSAGFAFGCAVLEIVAKPAWQVDR
;
A
#
# COMPACT_ATOMS: atom_id res chain seq x y z
N MET A 1 -10.53 -53.92 -18.95
CA MET A 1 -11.70 -54.49 -18.25
C MET A 1 -12.91 -53.66 -18.67
N ALA A 2 -13.95 -54.32 -19.19
CA ALA A 2 -14.99 -53.73 -20.04
C ALA A 2 -15.91 -52.72 -19.34
N ILE A 3 -16.33 -51.67 -20.07
CA ILE A 3 -17.54 -50.90 -19.79
C ILE A 3 -18.42 -50.95 -21.03
N ALA A 4 -19.62 -51.50 -20.85
CA ALA A 4 -20.64 -51.66 -21.86
C ALA A 4 -21.47 -50.37 -22.03
N THR A 5 -21.85 -50.12 -23.27
CA THR A 5 -22.69 -49.03 -23.77
C THR A 5 -24.15 -49.50 -23.86
N ALA A 6 -25.11 -48.62 -23.57
CA ALA A 6 -26.48 -48.73 -24.08
C ALA A 6 -27.08 -47.33 -24.32
N ARG A 7 -27.84 -47.21 -25.42
CA ARG A 7 -28.26 -46.01 -26.15
C ARG A 7 -29.72 -45.61 -25.86
N LEU A 8 -29.96 -44.29 -25.92
CA LEU A 8 -31.00 -43.49 -26.63
C LEU A 8 -32.52 -43.82 -26.60
N ALA A 9 -33.31 -42.81 -26.19
CA ALA A 9 -34.48 -42.20 -26.87
C ALA A 9 -34.86 -40.92 -26.06
N GLY A 10 -35.15 -39.70 -26.56
CA GLY A 10 -35.89 -39.25 -27.74
C GLY A 10 -37.15 -38.47 -27.27
N PRO A 11 -37.37 -37.16 -27.58
CA PRO A 11 -38.24 -36.25 -26.79
C PRO A 11 -39.56 -35.78 -27.47
N ASN A 12 -40.52 -35.25 -26.66
CA ASN A 12 -41.51 -34.14 -26.88
C ASN A 12 -42.84 -34.35 -26.10
N PRO A 13 -43.76 -33.36 -25.94
CA PRO A 13 -43.71 -31.88 -26.06
C PRO A 13 -44.39 -31.07 -24.90
N ILE A 14 -44.43 -29.74 -25.06
CA ILE A 14 -45.01 -28.65 -24.23
C ILE A 14 -46.57 -28.62 -24.27
N PRO A 15 -47.26 -27.96 -23.31
CA PRO A 15 -47.96 -26.70 -23.68
C PRO A 15 -47.93 -25.56 -22.63
N THR A 16 -48.19 -24.36 -23.18
CA THR A 16 -48.20 -22.98 -22.69
C THR A 16 -49.42 -22.55 -21.86
N THR A 17 -49.29 -21.51 -21.01
CA THR A 17 -50.29 -20.42 -20.91
C THR A 17 -49.71 -19.13 -20.31
N SER A 18 -50.12 -17.99 -20.89
CA SER A 18 -49.69 -16.61 -20.64
C SER A 18 -50.58 -15.87 -19.63
N THR A 19 -50.09 -14.77 -19.05
CA THR A 19 -50.92 -13.60 -18.70
C THR A 19 -50.10 -12.31 -18.86
N VAL A 20 -50.79 -11.30 -19.39
CA VAL A 20 -50.35 -10.00 -19.91
C VAL A 20 -50.59 -8.89 -18.88
N LEU A 21 -49.75 -7.86 -18.83
CA LEU A 21 -50.18 -6.46 -18.65
C LEU A 21 -49.10 -5.44 -19.12
N THR A 22 -49.48 -4.73 -20.18
CA THR A 22 -49.09 -3.42 -20.75
C THR A 22 -48.89 -2.28 -19.71
N LEU A 23 -48.28 -1.10 -19.93
CA LEU A 23 -47.83 -0.30 -21.09
C LEU A 23 -47.01 0.92 -20.57
N GLY A 24 -46.20 1.53 -21.46
CA GLY A 24 -45.77 2.94 -21.42
C GLY A 24 -44.25 3.16 -21.24
N SER A 25 -43.50 3.93 -22.02
CA SER A 25 -43.65 4.55 -23.35
C SER A 25 -42.36 5.35 -23.61
N SER A 26 -41.80 5.28 -24.83
CA SER A 26 -40.99 6.32 -25.51
C SER A 26 -39.66 6.75 -24.83
N THR A 27 -38.50 6.80 -25.49
CA THR A 27 -38.24 7.37 -26.81
C THR A 27 -36.90 6.84 -27.34
N ALA A 28 -36.89 6.39 -28.58
CA ALA A 28 -35.70 6.04 -29.35
C ALA A 28 -35.24 7.24 -30.20
N VAL A 29 -33.93 7.39 -30.38
CA VAL A 29 -33.34 8.03 -31.56
C VAL A 29 -32.16 7.18 -32.02
N THR A 30 -32.34 6.47 -33.14
CA THR A 30 -31.31 5.90 -34.03
C THR A 30 -31.08 6.88 -35.18
N TYR A 31 -29.89 7.03 -35.79
CA TYR A 31 -29.16 6.18 -36.75
C TYR A 31 -27.83 6.93 -37.07
N GLY A 32 -26.73 6.38 -37.57
CA GLY A 32 -26.30 5.13 -38.21
C GLY A 32 -24.78 5.26 -38.43
N ALA A 33 -23.99 4.47 -39.15
CA ALA A 33 -24.05 3.23 -39.93
C ALA A 33 -22.55 2.82 -40.14
N PRO A 34 -22.22 1.62 -40.66
CA PRO A 34 -21.03 0.86 -40.26
C PRO A 34 -19.87 0.89 -41.29
N LEU A 35 -18.63 0.61 -40.85
CA LEU A 35 -17.54 0.16 -41.73
C LEU A 35 -16.69 -0.97 -41.10
N ARG A 36 -16.32 -1.92 -41.97
CA ARG A 36 -15.70 -3.25 -41.76
C ARG A 36 -14.15 -3.20 -41.61
N PRO A 37 -13.46 -4.32 -41.34
CA PRO A 37 -12.23 -4.37 -40.53
C PRO A 37 -10.92 -4.23 -41.33
N ARG A 38 -9.83 -3.91 -40.63
CA ARG A 38 -8.44 -4.12 -41.08
C ARG A 38 -7.60 -4.75 -39.95
N SER A 39 -6.78 -5.73 -40.33
CA SER A 39 -5.74 -6.37 -39.52
C SER A 39 -4.34 -5.87 -39.99
N PRO A 40 -3.21 -6.31 -39.42
CA PRO A 40 -2.40 -5.52 -38.47
C PRO A 40 -1.00 -5.15 -39.00
N SER A 41 -0.40 -4.09 -38.47
CA SER A 41 1.06 -3.85 -38.55
C SER A 41 1.53 -2.84 -37.50
N ASP A 42 2.48 -3.30 -36.67
CA ASP A 42 3.61 -2.60 -36.05
C ASP A 42 3.38 -1.51 -34.98
N ALA A 43 3.49 -1.96 -33.73
CA ALA A 43 4.48 -1.56 -32.71
C ALA A 43 4.72 -0.07 -32.38
N HIS A 44 4.39 0.25 -31.12
CA HIS A 44 5.04 1.14 -30.15
C HIS A 44 5.48 2.55 -30.57
N ILE A 45 4.89 3.57 -29.92
CA ILE A 45 5.55 4.58 -29.06
C ILE A 45 4.42 5.22 -28.21
N GLY A 46 4.34 4.87 -26.93
CA GLY A 46 3.47 5.54 -25.96
C GLY A 46 4.22 6.72 -25.35
N GLN A 47 3.99 7.92 -25.89
CA GLN A 47 4.39 9.17 -25.24
C GLN A 47 3.33 9.56 -24.23
N SER A 48 3.75 9.76 -22.99
CA SER A 48 2.95 10.37 -21.93
C SER A 48 2.61 11.81 -22.31
N VAL A 49 1.32 12.06 -22.57
CA VAL A 49 0.80 13.40 -22.81
C VAL A 49 0.64 14.10 -21.46
N ILE A 50 1.47 15.12 -21.25
CA ILE A 50 1.33 16.13 -20.21
C ILE A 50 0.04 16.92 -20.51
N ASN A 51 -1.01 16.69 -19.72
CA ASN A 51 -2.20 17.54 -19.76
C ASN A 51 -1.85 18.92 -19.17
N SER A 52 -1.56 19.86 -20.06
CA SER A 52 -1.49 21.29 -19.77
C SER A 52 -2.82 21.93 -20.20
N CYS A 53 -3.53 22.51 -19.22
CA CYS A 53 -4.73 23.31 -19.46
C CYS A 53 -4.39 24.57 -20.28
N PRO A 54 -5.07 24.85 -21.42
CA PRO A 54 -4.89 26.12 -22.12
C PRO A 54 -5.83 27.18 -21.53
N VAL A 55 -5.26 28.17 -20.82
CA VAL A 55 -5.96 29.43 -20.53
C VAL A 55 -5.76 30.38 -21.72
N ARG A 56 -6.84 30.72 -22.43
CA ARG A 56 -6.84 31.85 -23.37
C ARG A 56 -7.20 33.16 -22.65
N PRO A 57 -6.63 34.31 -23.06
CA PRO A 57 -6.78 35.57 -22.36
C PRO A 57 -8.10 36.29 -22.74
N GLY A 58 -8.83 36.75 -21.73
CA GLY A 58 -9.94 37.69 -21.88
C GLY A 58 -9.46 39.13 -21.64
N SER A 59 -9.79 40.01 -22.58
CA SER A 59 -9.53 41.45 -22.54
C SER A 59 -10.66 42.24 -21.86
N ALA A 60 -10.24 43.34 -21.21
CA ALA A 60 -10.96 44.60 -20.95
C ALA A 60 -11.89 44.71 -19.72
N GLY A 61 -11.41 45.50 -18.75
CA GLY A 61 -12.02 46.79 -18.41
C GLY A 61 -12.97 46.84 -17.20
N GLY A 62 -12.48 47.33 -16.06
CA GLY A 62 -13.33 47.75 -14.94
C GLY A 62 -12.52 48.17 -13.71
N SER A 63 -12.66 49.43 -13.29
CA SER A 63 -11.76 50.25 -12.47
C SER A 63 -12.02 50.27 -10.95
N TYR A 64 -10.92 50.26 -10.17
CA TYR A 64 -10.63 50.96 -8.87
C TYR A 64 -11.45 50.67 -7.59
N PRO A 65 -10.99 51.03 -6.35
CA PRO A 65 -9.62 51.26 -5.81
C PRO A 65 -9.24 50.31 -4.65
N GLN A 66 -7.92 50.22 -4.40
CA GLN A 66 -7.34 49.68 -3.18
C GLN A 66 -7.64 50.48 -1.91
N ARG A 67 -7.95 49.79 -0.81
CA ARG A 67 -7.69 50.25 0.56
C ARG A 67 -6.94 49.16 1.33
N ARG A 68 -5.71 49.49 1.75
CA ARG A 68 -4.93 48.74 2.73
C ARG A 68 -5.62 48.81 4.09
N ARG A 69 -5.86 47.67 4.74
CA ARG A 69 -5.99 47.57 6.20
C ARG A 69 -5.25 46.34 6.70
N PHE A 70 -4.20 46.60 7.47
CA PHE A 70 -3.59 45.65 8.40
C PHE A 70 -4.64 45.21 9.42
N VAL A 71 -4.78 43.90 9.64
CA VAL A 71 -5.48 43.37 10.81
C VAL A 71 -4.43 42.66 11.67
N LYS A 72 -4.15 43.28 12.83
CA LYS A 72 -3.38 42.72 13.93
C LYS A 72 -4.15 41.53 14.52
N ALA A 73 -3.50 40.38 14.65
CA ALA A 73 -4.01 39.29 15.46
C ALA A 73 -3.94 39.68 16.95
N HIS A 74 -5.09 39.70 17.63
CA HIS A 74 -5.16 39.84 19.08
C HIS A 74 -4.95 38.48 19.74
N LEU A 75 -3.82 38.34 20.43
CA LEU A 75 -3.56 37.25 21.37
C LEU A 75 -4.38 37.54 22.65
N ARG A 76 -5.42 36.74 22.93
CA ARG A 76 -6.15 36.77 24.20
C ARG A 76 -5.52 35.74 25.15
N ILE A 77 -4.80 36.22 26.15
CA ILE A 77 -4.36 35.44 27.31
C ILE A 77 -5.57 35.34 28.26
N ILE A 78 -6.08 34.14 28.48
CA ILE A 78 -7.03 33.87 29.56
C ILE A 78 -6.22 33.44 30.78
N ARG A 79 -6.24 34.27 31.83
CA ARG A 79 -5.86 33.88 33.20
C ARG A 79 -7.12 33.49 33.96
N THR A 80 -7.10 32.32 34.58
CA THR A 80 -7.94 31.90 35.72
C THR A 80 -7.03 30.99 36.56
N GLY A 81 -6.70 31.23 37.83
CA GLY A 81 -7.56 31.62 38.96
C GLY A 81 -7.75 30.37 39.84
N GLU A 82 -7.05 30.30 40.97
CA GLU A 82 -7.09 29.16 41.92
C GLU A 82 -8.46 28.99 42.62
N ARG A 83 -8.96 27.75 42.73
CA ARG A 83 -9.15 26.98 44.00
C ARG A 83 -10.03 25.71 43.85
N ARG A 84 -9.50 24.61 44.39
CA ARG A 84 -10.08 23.40 45.06
C ARG A 84 -11.36 22.72 44.51
N GLY A 85 -11.24 21.40 44.28
CA GLY A 85 -12.31 20.40 44.43
C GLY A 85 -12.22 19.22 43.46
N ASP A 86 -11.80 18.06 43.98
CA ASP A 86 -11.96 16.67 43.53
C ASP A 86 -11.71 16.21 42.08
N GLN A 87 -10.79 15.23 41.96
CA GLN A 87 -10.60 14.33 40.82
C GLN A 87 -11.78 13.34 40.67
N PRO A 88 -11.95 12.72 39.48
CA PRO A 88 -11.26 11.47 39.21
C PRO A 88 -10.34 11.53 37.98
N ALA A 89 -9.33 10.68 38.00
CA ALA A 89 -8.25 10.59 37.04
C ALA A 89 -8.74 10.19 35.62
N GLY A 90 -8.59 11.11 34.67
CA GLY A 90 -8.55 10.80 33.24
C GLY A 90 -7.10 10.76 32.79
N GLY A 91 -6.60 9.57 32.47
CA GLY A 91 -5.27 9.40 31.90
C GLY A 91 -5.17 10.10 30.54
N ARG A 92 -4.35 11.15 30.47
CA ARG A 92 -3.83 11.65 29.19
C ARG A 92 -2.73 10.68 28.75
N THR A 93 -2.98 9.91 27.70
CA THR A 93 -1.89 9.29 26.95
C THR A 93 -1.28 10.38 26.06
N ASP A 94 -0.11 10.89 26.44
CA ASP A 94 0.71 11.68 25.54
C ASP A 94 1.21 10.77 24.42
N VAL A 95 0.99 11.13 23.16
CA VAL A 95 1.72 10.51 22.04
C VAL A 95 3.17 10.97 22.15
N ILE A 96 4.02 10.15 22.78
CA ILE A 96 5.44 10.43 22.93
C ILE A 96 6.13 10.05 21.61
N VAL A 97 6.24 10.99 20.68
CA VAL A 97 7.20 10.89 19.57
C VAL A 97 8.57 11.28 20.09
N ARG A 98 9.37 10.32 20.56
CA ARG A 98 10.75 10.56 21.01
C ARG A 98 11.69 10.59 19.80
N THR A 99 11.93 11.78 19.26
CA THR A 99 13.11 11.98 18.39
C THR A 99 14.36 12.07 19.26
N ALA A 100 15.33 11.18 19.06
CA ALA A 100 16.62 11.25 19.76
C ALA A 100 17.32 12.61 19.49
N ALA A 101 17.63 13.35 20.57
CA ALA A 101 18.29 14.64 20.47
C ALA A 101 19.77 14.48 20.08
N ARG A 102 20.21 15.23 19.05
CA ARG A 102 21.64 15.30 18.65
C ARG A 102 22.50 15.96 19.76
N PRO A 103 23.75 15.53 19.96
CA PRO A 103 24.71 16.31 20.73
C PRO A 103 25.06 17.61 19.97
N ARG A 104 24.99 18.75 20.67
CA ARG A 104 25.39 20.06 20.14
C ARG A 104 26.87 20.05 19.78
N ARG A 105 27.19 20.33 18.50
CA ARG A 105 28.57 20.71 18.12
C ARG A 105 28.87 22.13 18.62
N PRO A 106 30.11 22.44 19.03
CA PRO A 106 30.49 23.78 19.46
C PRO A 106 30.46 24.76 18.28
N ALA A 107 30.03 25.99 18.56
CA ALA A 107 29.88 27.06 17.59
C ALA A 107 31.25 27.46 17.00
N VAL A 108 31.37 27.44 15.67
CA VAL A 108 32.45 28.10 14.95
C VAL A 108 32.06 29.58 14.81
N GLY A 109 32.85 30.46 15.42
CA GLY A 109 32.63 31.91 15.42
C GLY A 109 32.78 32.51 14.04
N VAL A 110 31.76 33.26 13.60
CA VAL A 110 31.83 34.10 12.39
C VAL A 110 32.21 35.52 12.82
N VAL A 111 33.39 35.96 12.40
CA VAL A 111 33.88 37.34 12.52
C VAL A 111 33.07 38.24 11.59
N ARG A 112 32.46 39.31 12.12
CA ARG A 112 31.83 40.40 11.35
C ARG A 112 32.87 41.48 11.04
N PRO A 113 32.93 42.03 9.82
CA PRO A 113 33.47 43.36 9.60
C PRO A 113 32.36 44.42 9.67
N GLY A 114 32.61 45.47 10.45
CA GLY A 114 31.81 46.70 10.50
C GLY A 114 32.02 47.58 9.26
N GLY A 115 31.04 48.43 8.98
CA GLY A 115 30.96 49.26 7.78
C GLY A 115 31.70 50.59 7.82
N LEU A 116 31.61 51.29 6.68
CA LEU A 116 31.78 52.71 6.31
C LEU A 116 31.83 52.65 4.76
N GLY A 117 31.16 53.42 3.90
CA GLY A 117 30.63 54.77 3.92
C GLY A 117 31.17 55.50 2.66
N GLN A 118 30.27 55.99 1.78
CA GLN A 118 30.42 57.08 0.77
C GLN A 118 30.47 56.79 -0.77
N ARG A 119 29.49 57.44 -1.45
CA ARG A 119 29.48 58.26 -2.70
C ARG A 119 29.65 57.63 -4.11
N ARG A 120 28.81 58.14 -5.05
CA ARG A 120 28.63 57.93 -6.52
C ARG A 120 29.70 58.68 -7.38
N PRO A 121 29.62 58.85 -8.75
CA PRO A 121 28.87 58.20 -9.88
C PRO A 121 29.73 57.94 -11.18
N HIS A 122 29.07 57.50 -12.27
CA HIS A 122 29.46 57.46 -13.72
C HIS A 122 30.10 56.15 -14.23
N GLY A 123 29.85 55.64 -15.45
CA GLY A 123 29.10 56.12 -16.61
C GLY A 123 28.89 54.99 -17.65
N LEU A 124 28.04 55.27 -18.65
CA LEU A 124 27.75 54.41 -19.80
C LEU A 124 28.95 54.33 -20.76
N THR A 125 29.27 53.14 -21.27
CA THR A 125 29.63 52.93 -22.69
C THR A 125 29.47 51.45 -23.11
N SER A 126 29.04 51.32 -24.36
CA SER A 126 28.81 50.13 -25.17
C SER A 126 30.07 49.31 -25.49
N GLY A 127 29.92 48.00 -25.63
CA GLY A 127 30.88 47.13 -26.31
C GLY A 127 30.38 45.69 -26.41
N LEU A 128 29.92 45.27 -27.59
CA LEU A 128 29.78 43.85 -27.92
C LEU A 128 31.17 43.20 -27.82
N SER A 129 31.30 42.16 -27.01
CA SER A 129 32.33 41.14 -27.22
C SER A 129 31.70 39.75 -27.11
N VAL A 130 32.03 38.94 -28.10
CA VAL A 130 31.62 37.54 -28.24
C VAL A 130 32.36 36.73 -27.17
N ALA A 131 31.62 36.24 -26.16
CA ALA A 131 32.15 35.31 -25.17
C ALA A 131 31.74 33.88 -25.55
N LYS A 132 32.76 33.04 -25.75
CA LYS A 132 32.67 31.58 -25.83
C LYS A 132 31.74 31.06 -24.72
N ALA A 133 30.76 30.24 -25.10
CA ALA A 133 30.11 29.35 -24.15
C ALA A 133 31.16 28.35 -23.66
N GLU A 134 31.70 28.59 -22.47
CA GLU A 134 32.33 27.52 -21.69
C GLU A 134 31.25 26.47 -21.44
N GLN A 135 31.45 25.29 -22.02
CA GLN A 135 30.81 24.06 -21.54
C GLN A 135 31.28 23.88 -20.10
N THR A 136 30.47 24.31 -19.15
CA THR A 136 30.51 23.73 -17.80
C THR A 136 30.07 22.28 -17.94
N SER A 137 31.07 21.41 -18.08
CA SER A 137 30.93 20.00 -17.76
C SER A 137 30.33 19.90 -16.37
N LEU A 138 29.06 19.49 -16.30
CA LEU A 138 28.51 18.90 -15.09
C LEU A 138 29.34 17.65 -14.84
N GLU A 139 30.40 17.81 -14.03
CA GLU A 139 31.10 16.68 -13.45
C GLU A 139 30.04 15.78 -12.81
N SER A 140 30.03 14.52 -13.24
CA SER A 140 29.21 13.49 -12.67
C SER A 140 29.55 13.37 -11.19
N ASP A 141 28.72 13.95 -10.33
CA ASP A 141 28.77 13.71 -8.90
C ASP A 141 28.59 12.20 -8.69
N SER A 142 29.73 11.53 -8.46
CA SER A 142 29.76 10.16 -8.00
C SER A 142 29.11 10.12 -6.63
N PHE A 143 27.82 9.79 -6.62
CA PHE A 143 27.04 9.62 -5.40
C PHE A 143 27.66 8.46 -4.61
N THR A 144 28.46 8.81 -3.61
CA THR A 144 28.97 7.86 -2.63
C THR A 144 27.79 7.49 -1.73
N PRO A 145 27.50 6.18 -1.53
CA PRO A 145 26.39 5.79 -0.68
C PRO A 145 26.70 6.25 0.74
N ASN A 146 25.86 7.15 1.28
CA ASN A 146 25.83 7.33 2.72
C ASN A 146 25.51 5.97 3.34
N THR A 147 26.44 5.45 4.13
CA THR A 147 26.17 4.36 5.06
C THR A 147 25.02 4.84 5.95
N ILE A 148 23.86 4.19 5.86
CA ILE A 148 22.77 4.43 6.80
C ILE A 148 23.32 3.95 8.15
N THR A 149 23.75 4.87 8.99
CA THR A 149 24.02 4.55 10.40
C THR A 149 22.66 4.28 11.03
N ALA A 150 22.43 3.05 11.49
CA ALA A 150 21.20 2.55 12.13
C ALA A 150 20.74 3.29 13.41
N GLN A 151 21.27 4.48 13.68
CA GLN A 151 20.95 5.32 14.83
C GLN A 151 20.19 6.56 14.32
N GLY A 152 18.90 6.40 14.05
CA GLY A 152 18.05 7.51 13.59
C GLY A 152 16.59 7.21 13.28
N GLY A 153 16.08 5.99 13.51
CA GLY A 153 14.67 5.66 13.35
C GLY A 153 13.78 6.42 14.34
N CYS A 154 12.51 6.63 13.97
CA CYS A 154 11.50 7.11 14.90
C CYS A 154 11.00 5.90 15.68
N LEU A 155 11.17 5.88 17.00
CA LEU A 155 10.56 4.85 17.84
C LEU A 155 9.03 4.94 17.70
N VAL A 156 8.38 3.87 17.26
CA VAL A 156 6.91 3.81 17.12
C VAL A 156 6.36 2.64 17.91
N GLN A 157 6.14 2.90 19.20
CA GLN A 157 5.48 2.00 20.14
C GLN A 157 4.01 2.38 20.33
N TRP A 158 3.15 1.38 20.43
CA TRP A 158 1.72 1.55 20.59
C TRP A 158 1.27 1.01 21.95
N GLY A 159 0.75 1.90 22.81
CA GLY A 159 0.30 1.52 24.16
C GLY A 159 -1.16 1.06 24.22
N ASP A 160 -2.02 1.64 23.39
CA ASP A 160 -3.48 1.53 23.45
C ASP A 160 -4.11 1.45 22.06
N VAL A 161 -3.53 0.64 21.17
CA VAL A 161 -4.08 0.38 19.83
C VAL A 161 -4.33 -1.11 19.67
N TYR A 162 -5.54 -1.46 19.28
CA TYR A 162 -5.99 -2.84 19.14
C TYR A 162 -6.68 -3.06 17.80
N VAL A 163 -6.42 -4.21 17.19
CA VAL A 163 -7.25 -4.77 16.12
C VAL A 163 -8.49 -5.34 16.79
N ARG A 164 -9.64 -4.69 16.57
CA ARG A 164 -10.95 -5.15 17.07
C ARG A 164 -11.49 -6.32 16.28
N SER A 165 -11.34 -6.26 14.96
CA SER A 165 -11.77 -7.31 14.06
C SER A 165 -10.99 -7.22 12.75
N CYS A 166 -11.05 -8.30 11.98
CA CYS A 166 -10.57 -8.33 10.61
C CYS A 166 -11.46 -9.25 9.76
N ALA A 167 -11.38 -9.07 8.45
CA ALA A 167 -12.11 -9.85 7.46
C ALA A 167 -11.35 -9.89 6.13
N MET A 168 -11.71 -10.87 5.30
CA MET A 168 -11.24 -10.98 3.92
C MET A 168 -12.42 -11.25 2.99
N ALA A 169 -12.29 -10.80 1.74
CA ALA A 169 -13.21 -11.11 0.64
C ALA A 169 -12.37 -11.59 -0.55
N LEU A 170 -12.31 -12.90 -0.74
CA LEU A 170 -11.55 -13.53 -1.82
C LEU A 170 -12.43 -13.81 -3.03
N GLY A 171 -11.79 -14.07 -4.16
CA GLY A 171 -12.39 -14.58 -5.39
C GLY A 171 -12.56 -16.10 -5.36
N GLU A 172 -12.88 -16.67 -6.52
CA GLU A 172 -12.94 -18.11 -6.71
C GLU A 172 -11.54 -18.72 -6.76
N ARG A 173 -11.41 -19.96 -6.29
CA ARG A 173 -10.14 -20.69 -6.27
C ARG A 173 -9.85 -21.31 -7.63
N GLU A 174 -8.94 -20.71 -8.41
CA GLU A 174 -8.40 -21.29 -9.65
C GLU A 174 -7.22 -22.23 -9.32
N LEU A 175 -7.35 -23.53 -9.57
CA LEU A 175 -6.26 -24.50 -9.37
C LEU A 175 -5.14 -24.25 -10.38
N VAL A 176 -3.88 -24.22 -9.92
CA VAL A 176 -2.73 -23.98 -10.82
C VAL A 176 -2.56 -25.09 -11.84
N GLU A 177 -3.02 -26.31 -11.55
CA GLU A 177 -2.97 -27.44 -12.48
C GLU A 177 -3.83 -27.19 -13.72
N ALA A 178 -4.96 -26.50 -13.57
CA ALA A 178 -5.80 -26.09 -14.70
C ALA A 178 -5.08 -25.05 -15.56
N ALA A 179 -4.40 -24.09 -14.93
CA ALA A 179 -3.59 -23.10 -15.63
C ALA A 179 -2.41 -23.74 -16.39
N VAL A 180 -1.73 -24.73 -15.78
CA VAL A 180 -0.68 -25.52 -16.45
C VAL A 180 -1.24 -26.31 -17.64
N ALA A 181 -2.37 -27.01 -17.45
CA ALA A 181 -3.01 -27.79 -18.51
C ALA A 181 -3.47 -26.92 -19.70
N ALA A 182 -3.88 -25.68 -19.43
CA ALA A 182 -4.21 -24.69 -20.44
C ALA A 182 -2.98 -24.02 -21.08
N GLY A 183 -1.76 -24.39 -20.65
CA GLY A 183 -0.51 -23.79 -21.11
C GLY A 183 -0.29 -22.36 -20.62
N ARG A 184 -1.10 -21.86 -19.69
CA ARG A 184 -1.01 -20.50 -19.14
C ARG A 184 0.14 -20.36 -18.15
N TYR A 185 0.45 -21.43 -17.41
CA TYR A 185 1.51 -21.46 -16.40
C TYR A 185 2.57 -22.50 -16.76
N ASP A 186 3.85 -22.10 -16.79
CA ASP A 186 4.96 -23.02 -17.07
C ASP A 186 5.13 -24.03 -15.91
N PRO A 187 5.19 -25.36 -16.18
CA PRO A 187 5.32 -26.36 -15.13
C PRO A 187 6.56 -26.18 -14.23
N SER A 188 7.70 -25.80 -14.81
CA SER A 188 8.95 -25.65 -14.07
C SER A 188 8.94 -24.42 -13.17
N ILE A 189 8.33 -23.32 -13.65
CA ILE A 189 8.11 -22.11 -12.86
C ILE A 189 7.11 -22.40 -11.73
N ARG A 190 6.02 -23.10 -12.05
CA ARG A 190 5.02 -23.53 -11.07
C ARG A 190 5.63 -24.36 -9.94
N ASP A 191 6.49 -25.31 -10.27
CA ASP A 191 7.19 -26.13 -9.26
C ASP A 191 8.14 -25.29 -8.40
N ALA A 192 8.83 -24.31 -8.99
CA ALA A 192 9.70 -23.38 -8.26
C ALA A 192 8.91 -22.41 -7.36
N HIS A 193 7.71 -22.01 -7.77
CA HIS A 193 6.84 -21.13 -7.01
C HIS A 193 6.11 -21.87 -5.87
N GLY A 194 5.63 -23.08 -6.12
CA GLY A 194 4.97 -23.93 -5.12
C GLY A 194 3.52 -23.56 -4.78
N TYR A 195 2.83 -22.79 -5.62
CA TYR A 195 1.39 -22.51 -5.46
C TYR A 195 0.54 -23.74 -5.79
N GLU A 196 -0.62 -23.86 -5.16
CA GLU A 196 -1.68 -24.85 -5.45
C GLU A 196 -2.88 -24.22 -6.17
N SER A 197 -3.20 -22.98 -5.81
CA SER A 197 -4.30 -22.23 -6.40
C SER A 197 -4.15 -20.75 -6.18
N ILE A 198 -4.92 -19.97 -6.95
CA ILE A 198 -4.96 -18.52 -6.89
C ILE A 198 -6.41 -18.07 -6.75
N SER A 199 -6.62 -17.03 -5.94
CA SER A 199 -7.91 -16.34 -5.81
C SER A 199 -8.15 -15.45 -7.03
N VAL A 200 -9.28 -15.66 -7.72
CA VAL A 200 -9.63 -14.97 -8.98
C VAL A 200 -11.06 -14.43 -8.89
N ALA A 201 -11.24 -13.13 -9.04
CA ALA A 201 -12.51 -12.45 -8.71
C ALA A 201 -13.46 -12.26 -9.91
N GLY A 202 -13.13 -12.82 -11.08
CA GLY A 202 -13.96 -12.73 -12.29
C GLY A 202 -14.32 -11.28 -12.63
N SER A 203 -15.62 -10.97 -12.68
CA SER A 203 -16.15 -9.65 -13.03
C SER A 203 -16.27 -8.68 -11.85
N ARG A 204 -15.95 -9.09 -10.61
CA ARG A 204 -16.02 -8.21 -9.44
C ARG A 204 -14.92 -7.16 -9.49
N TYR A 205 -15.20 -5.96 -9.01
CA TYR A 205 -14.20 -4.92 -8.84
C TYR A 205 -13.51 -5.02 -7.48
N ALA A 206 -12.25 -4.58 -7.40
CA ALA A 206 -11.48 -4.61 -6.16
C ALA A 206 -12.16 -3.77 -5.06
N ALA A 207 -12.67 -2.58 -5.39
CA ALA A 207 -13.37 -1.73 -4.43
C ALA A 207 -14.66 -2.39 -3.89
N ASP A 208 -15.38 -3.17 -4.68
CA ASP A 208 -16.57 -3.89 -4.21
C ASP A 208 -16.19 -4.98 -3.21
N MET A 209 -15.10 -5.71 -3.47
CA MET A 209 -14.56 -6.68 -2.51
C MET A 209 -14.12 -5.99 -1.21
N ALA A 210 -13.52 -4.79 -1.29
CA ALA A 210 -13.18 -4.00 -0.10
C ALA A 210 -14.42 -3.58 0.69
N VAL A 211 -15.50 -3.21 0.03
CA VAL A 211 -16.79 -2.92 0.69
C VAL A 211 -17.30 -4.14 1.44
N ASP A 212 -17.27 -5.31 0.81
CA ASP A 212 -17.71 -6.56 1.43
C ASP A 212 -16.86 -6.89 2.67
N ALA A 213 -15.53 -6.84 2.54
CA ALA A 213 -14.62 -7.07 3.66
C ALA A 213 -14.84 -6.03 4.79
N ALA A 214 -14.99 -4.75 4.46
CA ALA A 214 -15.21 -3.68 5.43
C ALA A 214 -16.51 -3.87 6.21
N ARG A 215 -17.62 -4.22 5.53
CA ARG A 215 -18.91 -4.49 6.18
C ARG A 215 -18.79 -5.64 7.18
N VAL A 216 -18.13 -6.73 6.79
CA VAL A 216 -17.90 -7.87 7.68
C VAL A 216 -17.05 -7.47 8.88
N ALA A 217 -15.94 -6.76 8.68
CA ALA A 217 -15.07 -6.33 9.76
C ALA A 217 -15.80 -5.37 10.75
N ILE A 218 -16.53 -4.38 10.24
CA ILE A 218 -17.32 -3.44 11.07
C ILE A 218 -18.39 -4.19 11.88
N ALA A 219 -19.10 -5.14 11.27
CA ALA A 219 -20.09 -5.94 11.97
C ALA A 219 -19.45 -6.78 13.09
N ARG A 220 -18.24 -7.32 12.86
CA ARG A 220 -17.49 -8.12 13.83
C ARG A 220 -16.91 -7.31 14.99
N SER A 221 -16.61 -6.02 14.80
CA SER A 221 -15.93 -5.19 15.81
C SER A 221 -16.85 -4.64 16.89
N ALA A 222 -18.18 -4.74 16.71
CA ALA A 222 -19.20 -4.21 17.62
C ALA A 222 -18.95 -2.75 18.05
N VAL A 223 -18.36 -1.94 17.16
CA VAL A 223 -18.14 -0.51 17.37
C VAL A 223 -19.42 0.25 17.06
N ASP A 224 -19.65 1.37 17.74
CA ASP A 224 -20.65 2.32 17.27
C ASP A 224 -20.18 2.88 15.92
N PRO A 225 -20.96 2.76 14.83
CA PRO A 225 -20.60 3.37 13.56
C PRO A 225 -20.28 4.87 13.68
N ALA A 226 -20.87 5.60 14.63
CA ALA A 226 -20.59 7.01 14.86
C ALA A 226 -19.15 7.30 15.35
N ASP A 227 -18.47 6.31 15.93
CA ASP A 227 -17.09 6.43 16.42
C ASP A 227 -16.05 6.22 15.31
N ILE A 228 -16.47 5.74 14.13
CA ILE A 228 -15.59 5.55 12.97
C ILE A 228 -15.18 6.93 12.44
N GLY A 229 -13.94 7.31 12.70
CA GLY A 229 -13.40 8.61 12.32
C GLY A 229 -12.72 8.63 10.96
N VAL A 230 -12.25 7.47 10.47
CA VAL A 230 -11.50 7.35 9.22
C VAL A 230 -11.62 5.96 8.57
N PHE A 231 -11.68 5.96 7.24
CA PHE A 231 -11.43 4.85 6.34
C PHE A 231 -10.09 5.09 5.64
N ILE A 232 -9.20 4.10 5.69
CA ILE A 232 -7.91 4.13 4.99
C ILE A 232 -7.89 2.94 4.04
N HIS A 233 -7.76 3.22 2.75
CA HIS A 233 -7.78 2.19 1.72
C HIS A 233 -6.42 2.10 1.02
N ALA A 234 -5.79 0.93 1.13
CA ALA A 234 -4.54 0.58 0.48
C ALA A 234 -4.79 -0.17 -0.83
N TYR A 235 -4.10 0.21 -1.90
CA TYR A 235 -4.23 -0.44 -3.20
C TYR A 235 -3.02 -0.20 -4.10
N VAL A 236 -2.76 -1.14 -5.00
CA VAL A 236 -1.74 -1.02 -6.05
C VAL A 236 -2.39 -0.70 -7.38
N ASP A 237 -3.34 -1.53 -7.78
CA ASP A 237 -3.94 -1.54 -9.12
C ASP A 237 -5.31 -0.87 -9.18
N GLU A 238 -5.90 -0.89 -10.37
CA GLU A 238 -7.20 -0.30 -10.66
C GLU A 238 -8.32 -0.87 -9.78
N GLN A 239 -9.12 0.02 -9.19
CA GLN A 239 -10.07 -0.33 -8.14
C GLN A 239 -11.51 -0.55 -8.64
N GLY A 240 -11.81 -0.16 -9.87
CA GLY A 240 -13.15 -0.16 -10.44
C GLY A 240 -13.11 0.02 -11.95
N PRO A 241 -14.26 0.25 -12.60
CA PRO A 241 -14.25 0.62 -14.01
C PRO A 241 -13.47 1.93 -14.23
N GLU A 242 -12.97 2.11 -15.44
CA GLU A 242 -12.25 3.31 -15.85
C GLU A 242 -13.03 4.58 -15.44
N GLY A 243 -12.39 5.45 -14.65
CA GLY A 243 -12.98 6.71 -14.17
C GLY A 243 -13.54 6.71 -12.74
N VAL A 244 -13.44 5.61 -11.98
CA VAL A 244 -13.65 5.66 -10.53
C VAL A 244 -12.53 6.48 -9.88
N ALA A 245 -12.79 7.76 -9.65
CA ALA A 245 -11.78 8.73 -9.26
C ALA A 245 -11.25 8.54 -7.83
N GLU A 246 -12.09 8.09 -6.88
CA GLU A 246 -11.74 8.07 -5.45
C GLU A 246 -12.21 6.78 -4.74
N PRO A 247 -11.43 5.68 -4.83
CA PRO A 247 -11.80 4.38 -4.28
C PRO A 247 -12.08 4.39 -2.77
N ALA A 248 -11.27 5.11 -1.98
CA ALA A 248 -11.46 5.19 -0.54
C ALA A 248 -12.82 5.80 -0.15
N SER A 249 -13.24 6.85 -0.88
CA SER A 249 -14.53 7.51 -0.64
C SER A 249 -15.70 6.63 -1.06
N TYR A 250 -15.55 5.88 -2.16
CA TYR A 250 -16.54 4.88 -2.56
C TYR A 250 -16.70 3.81 -1.47
N ILE A 251 -15.59 3.21 -1.00
CA ILE A 251 -15.64 2.15 0.00
C ILE A 251 -16.26 2.67 1.30
N GLN A 252 -15.85 3.86 1.77
CA GLN A 252 -16.43 4.48 2.95
C GLN A 252 -17.95 4.66 2.81
N GLY A 253 -18.42 5.27 1.71
CA GLY A 253 -19.84 5.53 1.51
C GLY A 253 -20.69 4.27 1.33
N MET A 254 -20.11 3.20 0.80
CA MET A 254 -20.82 1.93 0.57
C MET A 254 -20.76 0.98 1.77
N ALA A 255 -19.69 1.01 2.56
CA ALA A 255 -19.52 0.17 3.74
C ALA A 255 -20.10 0.78 5.03
N HIS A 256 -20.22 2.12 5.08
CA HIS A 256 -20.60 2.84 6.29
C HIS A 256 -21.38 4.13 5.98
N ASP A 257 -22.63 4.17 6.48
CA ASP A 257 -23.47 5.37 6.43
C ASP A 257 -23.10 6.33 7.57
N GLY A 258 -22.12 7.20 7.33
CA GLY A 258 -21.67 8.18 8.31
C GLY A 258 -20.69 9.22 7.76
N ARG A 259 -19.98 9.90 8.67
CA ARG A 259 -19.12 11.07 8.35
C ARG A 259 -17.63 10.78 8.49
N ALA A 260 -17.25 9.51 8.50
CA ALA A 260 -15.86 9.10 8.54
C ALA A 260 -15.08 9.74 7.38
N ARG A 261 -13.85 10.17 7.64
CA ARG A 261 -12.93 10.62 6.57
C ARG A 261 -12.56 9.44 5.70
N ALA A 262 -12.19 9.66 4.45
CA ALA A 262 -11.70 8.62 3.55
C ALA A 262 -10.34 9.02 2.97
N LEU A 263 -9.35 8.14 3.06
CA LEU A 263 -7.98 8.37 2.59
C LEU A 263 -7.47 7.17 1.80
N GLY A 264 -6.84 7.42 0.66
CA GLY A 264 -6.09 6.40 -0.08
C GLY A 264 -4.63 6.37 0.36
N VAL A 265 -4.05 5.18 0.49
CA VAL A 265 -2.62 4.97 0.76
C VAL A 265 -2.04 4.07 -0.33
N ARG A 266 -0.94 4.49 -0.94
CA ARG A 266 -0.24 3.70 -1.96
C ARG A 266 1.22 3.53 -1.56
N GLN A 267 1.57 2.35 -1.08
CA GLN A 267 2.95 1.94 -0.78
C GLN A 267 3.21 0.51 -1.26
N GLY A 268 2.65 0.19 -2.43
CA GLY A 268 2.69 -1.14 -3.04
C GLY A 268 2.27 -2.23 -2.06
N CYS A 269 3.01 -3.35 -2.04
CA CYS A 269 2.72 -4.48 -1.18
C CYS A 269 3.01 -4.22 0.31
N ASN A 270 3.52 -3.04 0.68
CA ASN A 270 3.58 -2.58 2.08
C ASN A 270 2.30 -1.86 2.54
N GLY A 271 1.26 -1.82 1.70
CA GLY A 271 0.02 -1.09 1.95
C GLY A 271 -0.65 -1.41 3.29
N ALA A 272 -0.69 -2.68 3.72
CA ALA A 272 -1.25 -3.04 5.03
C ALA A 272 -0.54 -2.33 6.18
N ILE A 273 0.79 -2.42 6.25
CA ILE A 273 1.57 -1.85 7.36
C ILE A 273 1.48 -0.33 7.34
N ALA A 274 1.56 0.29 6.15
CA ALA A 274 1.39 1.72 5.99
C ALA A 274 0.01 2.20 6.48
N SER A 275 -1.06 1.50 6.10
CA SER A 275 -2.41 1.82 6.55
C SER A 275 -2.60 1.57 8.06
N LEU A 276 -1.96 0.54 8.61
CA LEU A 276 -1.97 0.19 10.03
C LEU A 276 -1.34 1.29 10.87
N GLU A 277 -0.16 1.79 10.49
CA GLU A 277 0.52 2.87 11.18
C GLU A 277 -0.30 4.17 11.16
N VAL A 278 -0.80 4.60 9.99
CA VAL A 278 -1.65 5.79 9.89
C VAL A 278 -2.96 5.61 10.67
N GLY A 279 -3.57 4.44 10.60
CA GLY A 279 -4.78 4.09 11.35
C GLY A 279 -4.56 4.15 12.86
N ALA A 280 -3.45 3.61 13.34
CA ALA A 280 -3.05 3.66 14.74
C ALA A 280 -2.89 5.10 15.23
N MET A 281 -2.35 6.01 14.42
CA MET A 281 -2.31 7.44 14.76
C MET A 281 -3.71 8.06 14.95
N TYR A 282 -4.69 7.69 14.11
CA TYR A 282 -6.08 8.13 14.26
C TYR A 282 -6.73 7.55 15.53
N VAL A 283 -6.40 6.30 15.87
CA VAL A 283 -6.85 5.65 17.11
C VAL A 283 -6.27 6.34 18.33
N SER A 284 -4.98 6.68 18.32
CA SER A 284 -4.34 7.47 19.38
C SER A 284 -4.95 8.86 19.54
N ALA A 285 -5.53 9.43 18.46
CA ALA A 285 -6.30 10.67 18.51
C ALA A 285 -7.75 10.50 18.99
N GLY A 286 -8.18 9.27 19.32
CA GLY A 286 -9.48 8.97 19.93
C GLY A 286 -10.59 8.55 18.95
N SER A 287 -10.25 8.13 17.73
CA SER A 287 -11.22 7.62 16.74
C SER A 287 -11.15 6.10 16.58
N VAL A 288 -12.17 5.49 15.97
CA VAL A 288 -12.07 4.16 15.36
C VAL A 288 -11.59 4.32 13.92
N ALA A 289 -10.70 3.43 13.47
CA ALA A 289 -10.21 3.42 12.09
C ALA A 289 -10.62 2.13 11.39
N VAL A 290 -11.11 2.24 10.14
CA VAL A 290 -11.34 1.10 9.26
C VAL A 290 -10.27 1.10 8.19
N LEU A 291 -9.48 0.03 8.15
CA LEU A 291 -8.43 -0.17 7.16
C LEU A 291 -8.93 -1.18 6.16
N THR A 292 -8.71 -0.92 4.87
CA THR A 292 -9.03 -1.87 3.80
C THR A 292 -7.84 -1.99 2.87
N SER A 293 -7.67 -3.16 2.27
CA SER A 293 -6.86 -3.31 1.07
C SER A 293 -7.65 -4.05 0.01
N ALA A 294 -7.42 -3.75 -1.26
CA ALA A 294 -7.96 -4.57 -2.34
C ALA A 294 -7.12 -4.47 -3.60
N ASP A 295 -6.92 -5.61 -4.22
CA ASP A 295 -6.18 -5.74 -5.46
C ASP A 295 -6.90 -6.73 -6.37
N LYS A 296 -6.80 -6.46 -7.66
CA LYS A 296 -7.32 -7.33 -8.72
C LYS A 296 -6.37 -7.22 -9.89
N TYR A 297 -5.95 -8.37 -10.39
CA TYR A 297 -5.12 -8.41 -11.58
C TYR A 297 -5.91 -7.86 -12.79
N VAL A 298 -5.36 -6.81 -13.42
CA VAL A 298 -5.93 -6.11 -14.58
C VAL A 298 -5.00 -6.10 -15.80
N GLY A 299 -3.92 -6.89 -15.77
CA GLY A 299 -2.96 -6.95 -16.86
C GLY A 299 -3.58 -7.47 -18.17
N GLU A 300 -3.08 -6.98 -19.31
CA GLU A 300 -3.42 -7.50 -20.65
C GLU A 300 -2.84 -8.91 -20.90
N GLY A 301 -1.86 -9.31 -20.08
CA GLY A 301 -1.17 -10.59 -20.13
C GLY A 301 -1.89 -11.69 -19.39
N ASP A 302 -1.10 -12.60 -18.81
CA ASP A 302 -1.61 -13.67 -17.96
C ASP A 302 -0.95 -13.56 -16.60
N ARG A 303 -1.74 -13.56 -15.52
CA ARG A 303 -1.24 -13.46 -14.14
C ARG A 303 -0.13 -14.46 -13.83
N TYR A 304 -0.15 -15.64 -14.46
CA TYR A 304 0.86 -16.70 -14.29
C TYR A 304 2.18 -16.45 -15.03
N ARG A 305 2.29 -15.36 -15.80
CA ARG A 305 3.42 -15.05 -16.68
C ARG A 305 3.99 -13.65 -16.48
N ASP A 306 3.20 -12.74 -15.92
CA ASP A 306 3.56 -11.33 -15.82
C ASP A 306 4.60 -11.04 -14.74
N ASP A 307 4.56 -11.78 -13.62
CA ASP A 307 5.55 -11.69 -12.56
C ASP A 307 6.25 -13.04 -12.38
N GLN A 308 7.58 -13.01 -12.34
CA GLN A 308 8.37 -14.20 -12.08
C GLN A 308 8.56 -14.47 -10.59
N GLY A 309 8.30 -13.52 -9.69
CA GLY A 309 8.50 -13.63 -8.23
C GLY A 309 7.30 -14.18 -7.46
N CYS A 310 6.09 -13.90 -7.94
CA CYS A 310 4.84 -14.27 -7.29
C CYS A 310 3.73 -14.43 -8.34
N VAL A 311 2.57 -14.95 -7.94
CA VAL A 311 1.38 -14.96 -8.80
C VAL A 311 0.33 -14.05 -8.18
N PRO A 312 -0.08 -12.95 -8.84
CA PRO A 312 -1.03 -12.00 -8.29
C PRO A 312 -2.42 -12.62 -8.18
N ALA A 313 -3.05 -12.35 -7.04
CA ALA A 313 -4.37 -12.79 -6.67
C ALA A 313 -5.34 -11.61 -6.66
N ASP A 314 -6.63 -11.94 -6.70
CA ASP A 314 -7.71 -10.97 -6.59
C ASP A 314 -8.40 -11.13 -5.24
N GLY A 315 -8.63 -10.03 -4.54
CA GLY A 315 -9.29 -10.06 -3.25
C GLY A 315 -9.17 -8.75 -2.49
N ALA A 316 -9.77 -8.74 -1.32
CA ALA A 316 -9.73 -7.61 -0.41
C ALA A 316 -9.65 -8.05 1.04
N THR A 317 -9.19 -7.15 1.90
CA THR A 317 -9.14 -7.32 3.34
C THR A 317 -9.65 -6.09 4.05
N ALA A 318 -10.06 -6.26 5.31
CA ALA A 318 -10.38 -5.15 6.19
C ALA A 318 -9.95 -5.43 7.63
N MET A 319 -9.57 -4.37 8.35
CA MET A 319 -9.34 -4.38 9.80
C MET A 319 -10.04 -3.19 10.45
N VAL A 320 -10.61 -3.38 11.63
CA VAL A 320 -11.11 -2.29 12.46
C VAL A 320 -10.16 -2.11 13.64
N LEU A 321 -9.66 -0.89 13.83
CA LEU A 321 -8.79 -0.53 14.94
C LEU A 321 -9.51 0.33 15.98
N GLY A 322 -9.19 0.15 17.26
CA GLY A 322 -9.71 0.94 18.37
C GLY A 322 -8.80 0.93 19.58
N ARG A 323 -9.15 1.70 20.63
CA ARG A 323 -8.31 1.86 21.83
C ARG A 323 -8.40 0.71 22.83
N GLU A 324 -9.46 -0.08 22.78
CA GLU A 324 -9.81 -1.12 23.76
C GLU A 324 -10.57 -2.27 23.08
N ASP A 325 -10.86 -3.36 23.80
CA ASP A 325 -11.71 -4.51 23.39
C ASP A 325 -11.36 -5.18 22.05
N GLY A 326 -10.08 -5.25 21.72
CA GLY A 326 -9.64 -5.95 20.51
C GLY A 326 -9.15 -7.37 20.74
N VAL A 327 -9.06 -8.12 19.64
CA VAL A 327 -8.53 -9.48 19.60
C VAL A 327 -7.00 -9.51 19.62
N ALA A 328 -6.38 -8.47 19.07
CA ALA A 328 -4.93 -8.32 19.04
C ALA A 328 -4.53 -6.90 19.41
N ARG A 329 -3.50 -6.75 20.23
CA ARG A 329 -2.88 -5.48 20.60
C ARG A 329 -1.70 -5.21 19.67
N LEU A 330 -1.65 -4.02 19.08
CA LEU A 330 -0.50 -3.56 18.31
C LEU A 330 0.58 -3.10 19.29
N LEU A 331 1.80 -3.64 19.18
CA LEU A 331 2.92 -3.33 20.06
C LEU A 331 3.84 -2.29 19.45
N ALA A 332 4.24 -2.50 18.20
CA ALA A 332 5.14 -1.63 17.46
C ALA A 332 4.88 -1.72 15.96
N THR A 333 5.22 -0.65 15.25
CA THR A 333 5.36 -0.63 13.79
C THR A 333 6.71 -0.04 13.42
N GLU A 334 7.27 -0.47 12.30
CA GLU A 334 8.43 0.17 11.68
C GLU A 334 8.23 0.17 10.17
N ILE A 335 8.55 1.28 9.50
CA ILE A 335 8.56 1.36 8.05
C ILE A 335 9.87 1.99 7.58
N ILE A 336 10.68 1.22 6.86
CA ILE A 336 11.93 1.69 6.25
C ILE A 336 11.72 1.84 4.75
N GLY A 337 11.75 3.08 4.27
CA GLY A 337 11.74 3.41 2.85
C GLY A 337 13.14 3.70 2.32
N ASP A 338 13.43 3.24 1.10
CA ASP A 338 14.62 3.61 0.35
C ASP A 338 14.28 4.06 -1.07
N GLY A 339 14.03 5.37 -1.20
CA GLY A 339 13.69 6.00 -2.47
C GLY A 339 14.83 6.04 -3.49
N ARG A 340 16.07 5.68 -3.14
CA ARG A 340 17.21 5.63 -4.09
C ARG A 340 16.96 4.64 -5.23
N PHE A 341 16.06 3.70 -5.01
CA PHE A 341 15.75 2.63 -5.96
C PHE A 341 14.43 2.80 -6.70
N SER A 342 13.67 3.87 -6.41
CA SER A 342 12.37 4.19 -7.03
C SER A 342 12.44 4.44 -8.54
N GLY A 343 13.64 4.66 -9.08
CA GLY A 343 13.88 4.97 -10.49
C GLY A 343 15.07 4.23 -11.08
N LEU A 344 15.24 2.93 -10.79
CA LEU A 344 16.19 2.10 -11.52
C LEU A 344 15.79 1.97 -12.99
N THR A 345 16.14 2.98 -13.77
CA THR A 345 16.21 2.86 -15.22
C THR A 345 17.27 1.82 -15.54
N ALA A 346 16.97 0.94 -16.51
CA ALA A 346 17.99 0.08 -17.09
C ALA A 346 19.20 0.94 -17.48
N LEU A 347 20.42 0.43 -17.22
CA LEU A 347 21.61 1.09 -17.75
C LEU A 347 21.43 1.21 -19.27
N ASP A 348 21.82 2.35 -19.84
CA ASP A 348 21.77 2.51 -21.30
C ASP A 348 22.87 1.63 -21.91
N PRO A 349 22.53 0.61 -22.74
CA PRO A 349 23.54 -0.21 -23.38
C PRO A 349 24.52 0.59 -24.24
N GLY A 350 24.12 1.77 -24.74
CA GLY A 350 24.96 2.67 -25.53
C GLY A 350 26.11 3.32 -24.75
N GLN A 351 26.13 3.19 -23.41
CA GLN A 351 27.21 3.70 -22.56
C GLN A 351 28.37 2.74 -22.37
N PHE A 352 28.32 1.54 -22.96
CA PHE A 352 29.31 0.47 -22.76
C PHE A 352 29.93 0.06 -24.09
N GLU A 353 31.24 -0.23 -24.08
CA GLU A 353 31.97 -0.57 -25.31
C GLU A 353 31.54 -1.94 -25.86
N ASP A 354 31.16 -2.86 -24.97
CA ASP A 354 30.64 -4.16 -25.35
C ASP A 354 29.53 -4.69 -24.43
N ARG A 355 28.84 -5.74 -24.92
CA ARG A 355 27.70 -6.36 -24.24
C ARG A 355 28.09 -7.06 -22.93
N GLN A 356 29.34 -7.49 -22.79
CA GLN A 356 29.82 -8.17 -21.59
C GLN A 356 30.04 -7.16 -20.46
N GLU A 357 30.61 -6.00 -20.77
CA GLU A 357 30.79 -4.88 -19.84
C GLU A 357 29.44 -4.37 -19.33
N PHE A 358 28.49 -4.11 -20.23
CA PHE A 358 27.12 -3.75 -19.90
C PHE A 358 26.48 -4.77 -18.94
N ARG A 359 26.53 -6.07 -19.28
CA ARG A 359 25.98 -7.13 -18.44
C ARG A 359 26.62 -7.19 -17.06
N LYS A 360 27.95 -6.99 -16.97
CA LYS A 360 28.68 -6.97 -15.70
C LYS A 360 28.27 -5.77 -14.84
N ALA A 361 28.16 -4.58 -15.43
CA ALA A 361 27.72 -3.37 -14.75
C ALA A 361 26.28 -3.48 -14.25
N GLN A 362 25.37 -3.96 -15.12
CA GLN A 362 23.97 -4.20 -14.78
C GLN A 362 23.86 -5.21 -13.63
N ARG A 363 24.60 -6.33 -13.70
CA ARG A 363 24.62 -7.34 -12.63
C ARG A 363 25.13 -6.76 -11.32
N LYS A 364 26.23 -5.99 -11.33
CA LYS A 364 26.78 -5.36 -10.12
C LYS A 364 25.76 -4.42 -9.48
N ARG A 365 25.04 -3.63 -10.29
CA ARG A 365 24.00 -2.71 -9.82
C ARG A 365 22.83 -3.46 -9.16
N VAL A 366 22.32 -4.50 -9.83
CA VAL A 366 21.23 -5.34 -9.30
C VAL A 366 21.64 -6.03 -8.01
N VAL A 367 22.84 -6.63 -7.95
CA VAL A 367 23.34 -7.30 -6.73
C VAL A 367 23.49 -6.31 -5.57
N SER A 368 24.03 -5.11 -5.82
CA SER A 368 24.16 -4.10 -4.77
C SER A 368 22.80 -3.64 -4.23
N MET A 369 21.82 -3.47 -5.12
CA MET A 369 20.45 -3.13 -4.75
C MET A 369 19.83 -4.23 -3.88
N MET A 370 19.89 -5.48 -4.34
CA MET A 370 19.35 -6.62 -3.59
C MET A 370 19.95 -6.73 -2.19
N ARG A 371 21.28 -6.55 -2.06
CA ARG A 371 21.92 -6.54 -0.74
C ARG A 371 21.38 -5.42 0.16
N THR A 372 21.29 -4.19 -0.35
CA THR A 372 20.76 -3.07 0.43
C THR A 372 19.29 -3.27 0.81
N MET A 373 18.49 -3.88 -0.07
CA MET A 373 17.11 -4.24 0.22
C MET A 373 17.01 -5.28 1.32
N THR A 374 17.77 -6.38 1.22
CA THR A 374 17.83 -7.41 2.26
C THR A 374 18.26 -6.80 3.59
N GLU A 375 19.32 -5.99 3.62
CA GLU A 375 19.75 -5.29 4.84
C GLU A 375 18.64 -4.40 5.43
N ALA A 376 17.96 -3.60 4.60
CA ALA A 376 16.86 -2.73 5.06
C ALA A 376 15.65 -3.51 5.59
N LYS A 377 15.32 -4.64 4.97
CA LYS A 377 14.28 -5.56 5.46
C LYS A 377 14.64 -6.11 6.83
N HIS A 378 15.88 -6.60 7.01
CA HIS A 378 16.32 -7.11 8.29
C HIS A 378 16.32 -6.02 9.36
N ASP A 379 16.80 -4.81 9.03
CA ASP A 379 16.81 -3.67 9.96
C ASP A 379 15.40 -3.27 10.38
N CYS A 380 14.44 -3.28 9.46
CA CYS A 380 13.02 -2.99 9.74
C CYS A 380 12.46 -3.97 10.78
N VAL A 381 12.74 -5.27 10.62
CA VAL A 381 12.27 -6.29 11.56
C VAL A 381 12.98 -6.19 12.90
N ARG A 382 14.30 -5.99 12.93
CA ARG A 382 15.06 -5.78 14.17
C ARG A 382 14.53 -4.59 14.97
N ALA A 383 14.29 -3.47 14.28
CA ALA A 383 13.77 -2.25 14.90
C ALA A 383 12.37 -2.46 15.47
N ALA A 384 11.44 -3.05 14.72
CA ALA A 384 10.09 -3.32 15.21
C ALA A 384 10.07 -4.30 16.40
N LEU A 385 10.90 -5.35 16.39
CA LEU A 385 11.03 -6.28 17.52
C LEU A 385 11.63 -5.58 18.75
N ALA A 386 12.65 -4.74 18.56
CA ALA A 386 13.27 -3.97 19.63
C ALA A 386 12.27 -2.96 20.23
N ASP A 387 11.50 -2.26 19.41
CA ASP A 387 10.46 -1.33 19.82
C ASP A 387 9.31 -2.07 20.54
N ALA A 388 8.95 -3.28 20.10
CA ALA A 388 7.98 -4.11 20.81
C ALA A 388 8.54 -4.74 22.11
N GLU A 389 9.85 -4.61 22.37
CA GLU A 389 10.56 -5.22 23.49
C GLU A 389 10.46 -6.76 23.51
N VAL A 390 10.56 -7.40 22.34
CA VAL A 390 10.46 -8.86 22.18
C VAL A 390 11.61 -9.44 21.34
N GLY A 391 11.93 -10.72 21.55
CA GLY A 391 12.88 -11.45 20.71
C GLY A 391 12.19 -12.18 19.55
N ALA A 392 12.94 -12.49 18.48
CA ALA A 392 12.42 -13.28 17.35
C ALA A 392 11.90 -14.66 17.79
N GLY A 393 12.58 -15.30 18.76
CA GLY A 393 12.15 -16.57 19.34
C GLY A 393 10.78 -16.52 20.03
N ASP A 394 10.31 -15.35 20.46
CA ASP A 394 8.99 -15.16 21.08
C ASP A 394 7.84 -15.07 20.06
N ILE A 395 8.15 -14.93 18.77
CA ILE A 395 7.14 -14.75 17.73
C ILE A 395 6.55 -16.10 17.34
N ARG A 396 5.26 -16.30 17.58
CA ARG A 396 4.58 -17.55 17.22
C ARG A 396 4.27 -17.63 15.74
N HIS A 397 3.84 -16.51 15.14
CA HIS A 397 3.40 -16.46 13.75
C HIS A 397 4.07 -15.34 12.96
N TRP A 398 4.59 -15.68 11.78
CA TRP A 398 5.20 -14.77 10.81
C TRP A 398 4.31 -14.68 9.56
N LEU A 399 3.62 -13.55 9.42
CA LEU A 399 2.74 -13.25 8.31
C LEU A 399 3.54 -12.57 7.20
N LEU A 400 4.25 -13.41 6.44
CA LEU A 400 5.10 -13.00 5.32
C LEU A 400 4.27 -12.78 4.05
N PRO A 401 4.72 -11.93 3.11
CA PRO A 401 4.14 -11.86 1.77
C PRO A 401 4.12 -13.22 1.10
N TYR A 402 3.05 -13.51 0.34
CA TYR A 402 2.81 -14.78 -0.34
C TYR A 402 3.59 -14.89 -1.66
N ASN A 403 4.91 -14.67 -1.57
CA ASN A 403 5.84 -14.82 -2.67
C ASN A 403 6.09 -16.30 -3.00
N GLY A 404 6.44 -16.60 -4.26
CA GLY A 404 6.81 -17.96 -4.65
C GLY A 404 8.01 -18.47 -3.85
N ARG A 405 8.09 -19.78 -3.62
CA ARG A 405 9.11 -20.40 -2.76
C ARG A 405 10.55 -20.08 -3.15
N PHE A 406 10.82 -19.88 -4.42
CA PHE A 406 12.16 -19.51 -4.89
C PHE A 406 12.59 -18.09 -4.45
N MET A 407 11.64 -17.22 -4.08
CA MET A 407 11.89 -15.85 -3.57
C MET A 407 12.07 -15.81 -2.05
N VAL A 408 11.92 -16.93 -1.34
CA VAL A 408 12.13 -16.97 0.12
C VAL A 408 13.58 -16.63 0.45
N ASP A 409 13.76 -15.54 1.19
CA ASP A 409 15.05 -15.10 1.70
C ASP A 409 15.49 -16.03 2.85
N ARG A 410 16.41 -16.94 2.55
CA ARG A 410 16.88 -17.95 3.50
C ARG A 410 17.72 -17.36 4.62
N ASP A 411 18.46 -16.29 4.35
CA ASP A 411 19.27 -15.61 5.35
C ASP A 411 18.37 -14.84 6.33
N PHE A 412 17.30 -14.21 5.82
CA PHE A 412 16.24 -13.63 6.64
C PHE A 412 15.58 -14.65 7.56
N CYS A 413 15.14 -15.80 7.01
CA CYS A 413 14.51 -16.85 7.81
C CYS A 413 15.48 -17.42 8.86
N ALA A 414 16.75 -17.62 8.51
CA ALA A 414 17.75 -18.14 9.43
C ALA A 414 18.04 -17.16 10.59
N GLU A 415 18.13 -15.86 10.30
CA GLU A 415 18.39 -14.85 11.32
C GLU A 415 17.26 -14.76 12.37
N PHE A 416 16.01 -14.80 11.91
CA PHE A 416 14.84 -14.62 12.78
C PHE A 416 14.22 -15.95 13.23
N GLU A 417 14.91 -17.07 13.00
CA GLU A 417 14.45 -18.42 13.40
C GLU A 417 13.04 -18.76 12.87
N ILE A 418 12.80 -18.39 11.61
CA ILE A 418 11.52 -18.59 10.92
C ILE A 418 11.57 -19.94 10.20
N ASP A 419 10.78 -20.88 10.71
CA ASP A 419 10.41 -22.11 10.03
C ASP A 419 9.07 -21.95 9.31
N ASP A 420 8.75 -22.87 8.40
CA ASP A 420 7.53 -22.79 7.60
C ASP A 420 6.27 -22.94 8.46
N GLU A 421 6.35 -23.75 9.53
CA GLU A 421 5.27 -24.04 10.47
C GLU A 421 4.84 -22.80 11.26
N ARG A 422 5.72 -21.82 11.43
CA ARG A 422 5.41 -20.51 12.01
C ARG A 422 4.90 -19.51 10.99
N THR A 423 4.85 -19.83 9.70
CA THR A 423 4.30 -18.94 8.67
C THR A 423 2.85 -19.26 8.31
N THR A 424 2.25 -18.46 7.43
CA THR A 424 0.96 -18.77 6.77
C THR A 424 1.15 -19.21 5.32
N TRP A 425 2.30 -19.78 4.96
CA TRP A 425 2.54 -20.24 3.58
C TRP A 425 1.53 -21.27 3.10
N ASP A 426 1.08 -22.18 3.96
CA ASP A 426 0.06 -23.17 3.58
C ASP A 426 -1.28 -22.56 3.18
N LEU A 427 -1.60 -21.39 3.73
CA LEU A 427 -2.71 -20.57 3.23
C LEU A 427 -2.30 -19.81 1.95
N GLY A 428 -1.16 -19.11 1.99
CA GLY A 428 -0.69 -18.25 0.90
C GLY A 428 -0.56 -18.98 -0.44
N ARG A 429 -0.09 -20.23 -0.43
CA ARG A 429 0.00 -21.09 -1.63
C ARG A 429 -1.35 -21.39 -2.28
N THR A 430 -2.45 -21.19 -1.55
CA THR A 430 -3.83 -21.40 -2.04
C THR A 430 -4.54 -20.11 -2.43
N VAL A 431 -4.05 -18.96 -1.97
CA VAL A 431 -4.61 -17.63 -2.21
C VAL A 431 -3.88 -16.92 -3.35
N GLY A 432 -2.55 -16.99 -3.40
CA GLY A 432 -1.70 -16.14 -4.23
C GLY A 432 -1.43 -14.77 -3.58
N HIS A 433 -0.67 -13.92 -4.26
CA HIS A 433 -0.19 -12.65 -3.71
C HIS A 433 -1.24 -11.54 -3.88
N LEU A 434 -1.78 -11.03 -2.77
CA LEU A 434 -2.75 -9.94 -2.71
C LEU A 434 -2.09 -8.60 -2.39
N SER A 435 -0.90 -8.34 -2.95
CA SER A 435 -0.11 -7.14 -2.73
C SER A 435 -0.07 -6.71 -1.25
N GLY A 436 -0.81 -5.65 -0.88
CA GLY A 436 -0.83 -5.15 0.49
C GLY A 436 -1.74 -5.93 1.46
N GLY A 437 -2.48 -6.94 1.02
CA GLY A 437 -3.46 -7.69 1.82
C GLY A 437 -2.95 -8.97 2.47
N ASP A 438 -1.85 -9.54 2.02
CA ASP A 438 -1.34 -10.85 2.49
C ASP A 438 -1.28 -10.99 4.02
N PRO A 439 -0.62 -10.08 4.77
CA PRO A 439 -0.54 -10.25 6.22
C PRO A 439 -1.91 -10.15 6.90
N VAL A 440 -2.88 -9.42 6.34
CA VAL A 440 -4.23 -9.33 6.90
C VAL A 440 -5.04 -10.59 6.61
N VAL A 441 -4.85 -11.21 5.44
CA VAL A 441 -5.40 -12.53 5.13
C VAL A 441 -4.88 -13.57 6.13
N GLY A 442 -3.58 -13.61 6.35
CA GLY A 442 -2.95 -14.51 7.32
C GLY A 442 -3.49 -14.31 8.75
N LEU A 443 -3.57 -13.06 9.22
CA LEU A 443 -4.09 -12.75 10.55
C LEU A 443 -5.56 -13.20 10.71
N THR A 444 -6.38 -12.88 9.71
CA THR A 444 -7.80 -13.26 9.70
C THR A 444 -7.94 -14.78 9.74
N HIS A 445 -7.18 -15.51 8.94
CA HIS A 445 -7.21 -16.97 8.93
C HIS A 445 -6.79 -17.57 10.28
N LEU A 446 -5.70 -17.09 10.88
CA LEU A 446 -5.24 -17.59 12.18
C LEU A 446 -6.28 -17.39 13.29
N LEU A 447 -6.97 -16.25 13.28
CA LEU A 447 -8.04 -15.94 14.23
C LEU A 447 -9.28 -16.81 13.98
N GLU A 448 -9.72 -16.94 12.73
CA GLU A 448 -10.92 -17.69 12.35
C GLU A 448 -10.77 -19.21 12.54
N THR A 449 -9.57 -19.74 12.33
CA THR A 449 -9.27 -21.16 12.57
C THR A 449 -8.97 -21.47 14.04
N GLY A 450 -8.72 -20.44 14.86
CA GLY A 450 -8.25 -20.59 16.23
C GLY A 450 -6.81 -21.11 16.33
N ALA A 451 -6.03 -21.00 15.26
CA ALA A 451 -4.63 -21.40 15.23
C ALA A 451 -3.74 -20.48 16.07
N ALA A 452 -4.12 -19.21 16.23
CA ALA A 452 -3.48 -18.29 17.16
C ALA A 452 -4.18 -18.29 18.53
N ALA A 453 -3.42 -18.47 19.59
CA ALA A 453 -3.86 -18.47 20.98
C ALA A 453 -3.62 -17.11 21.66
N VAL A 454 -4.35 -16.84 22.75
CA VAL A 454 -4.09 -15.66 23.59
C VAL A 454 -2.67 -15.76 24.18
N GLY A 455 -1.91 -14.67 24.06
CA GLY A 455 -0.49 -14.58 24.41
C GLY A 455 0.45 -14.81 23.23
N ASP A 456 -0.05 -15.36 22.11
CA ASP A 456 0.79 -15.52 20.91
C ASP A 456 1.16 -14.15 20.34
N ARG A 457 2.41 -14.04 19.91
CA ARG A 457 2.91 -12.86 19.21
C ARG A 457 2.96 -13.12 17.72
N VAL A 458 2.55 -12.13 16.96
CA VAL A 458 2.42 -12.21 15.50
C VAL A 458 3.21 -11.06 14.89
N VAL A 459 4.01 -11.36 13.87
CA VAL A 459 4.66 -10.35 13.03
C VAL A 459 3.93 -10.29 11.69
N MET A 460 3.57 -9.08 11.27
CA MET A 460 3.09 -8.79 9.91
C MET A 460 4.20 -8.09 9.13
N LEU A 461 4.51 -8.59 7.93
CA LEU A 461 5.50 -7.98 7.04
C LEU A 461 4.89 -7.50 5.74
N GLY A 462 5.34 -6.34 5.28
CA GLY A 462 5.11 -5.84 3.94
C GLY A 462 6.44 -5.53 3.25
N ASP A 463 6.51 -5.82 1.95
CA ASP A 463 7.69 -5.61 1.12
C ASP A 463 7.26 -5.09 -0.26
N SER A 464 7.56 -3.83 -0.56
CA SER A 464 7.18 -3.20 -1.82
C SER A 464 8.40 -2.82 -2.66
N ALA A 465 8.29 -3.02 -3.97
CA ALA A 465 9.17 -2.37 -4.94
C ALA A 465 9.12 -0.83 -4.79
N GLY A 466 10.28 -0.17 -4.85
CA GLY A 466 10.38 1.29 -4.69
C GLY A 466 11.50 1.85 -3.79
N PHE A 467 12.04 1.22 -2.75
CA PHE A 467 11.55 0.10 -1.92
C PHE A 467 11.00 0.60 -0.60
N ALA A 468 10.05 -0.11 -0.01
CA ALA A 468 9.59 0.11 1.36
C ALA A 468 9.31 -1.21 2.05
N PHE A 469 9.89 -1.37 3.24
CA PHE A 469 9.67 -2.53 4.12
C PHE A 469 8.90 -2.05 5.33
N GLY A 470 7.88 -2.81 5.70
CA GLY A 470 7.11 -2.56 6.91
C GLY A 470 7.05 -3.79 7.78
N CYS A 471 7.11 -3.57 9.08
CA CYS A 471 6.93 -4.59 10.10
C CYS A 471 5.94 -4.09 11.14
N ALA A 472 5.00 -4.93 11.55
CA ALA A 472 4.15 -4.69 12.70
C ALA A 472 4.20 -5.89 13.64
N VAL A 473 4.32 -5.63 14.94
CA VAL A 473 4.29 -6.67 15.98
C VAL A 473 2.99 -6.57 16.75
N LEU A 474 2.27 -7.69 16.84
CA LEU A 474 0.99 -7.82 17.51
C LEU A 474 1.08 -8.88 18.62
N GLU A 475 0.25 -8.73 19.63
CA GLU A 475 -0.02 -9.75 20.64
C GLU A 475 -1.51 -10.11 20.60
N ILE A 476 -1.83 -11.40 20.51
CA ILE A 476 -3.22 -11.86 20.62
C ILE A 476 -3.64 -11.76 22.08
N VAL A 477 -4.66 -10.96 22.37
CA VAL A 477 -5.12 -10.67 23.75
C VAL A 477 -6.49 -11.26 24.05
N ALA A 478 -7.26 -11.60 23.02
CA ALA A 478 -8.57 -12.23 23.17
C ALA A 478 -8.89 -13.15 22.00
N LYS A 479 -9.77 -14.13 22.26
CA LYS A 479 -10.38 -14.92 21.19
C LYS A 479 -11.42 -14.07 20.46
N PRO A 480 -11.57 -14.21 19.14
CA PRO A 480 -12.62 -13.52 18.41
C PRO A 480 -14.00 -13.94 18.92
N ALA A 481 -14.87 -12.94 19.15
CA ALA A 481 -16.25 -13.16 19.58
C ALA A 481 -17.19 -13.45 18.39
N TRP A 482 -16.75 -13.18 17.16
CA TRP A 482 -17.54 -13.40 15.96
C TRP A 482 -17.53 -14.87 15.53
N GLN A 483 -18.63 -15.30 14.93
CA GLN A 483 -18.71 -16.61 14.29
C GLN A 483 -18.07 -16.55 12.90
N VAL A 484 -17.42 -17.64 12.52
CA VAL A 484 -16.93 -17.84 11.16
C VAL A 484 -18.03 -18.57 10.41
N ASP A 485 -18.65 -17.89 9.44
CA ASP A 485 -19.54 -18.55 8.50
C ASP A 485 -18.68 -19.52 7.67
N ARG A 486 -18.82 -20.82 7.95
CA ARG A 486 -18.07 -21.89 7.28
C ARG A 486 -18.75 -22.40 6.04
#